data_AF-A0A3B9GXP0-F1
#
_entry.id   AF-A0A3B9GXP0-F1
#
_cell.length_a   1.000
_cell.length_b   1.000
_cell.length_c   1.000
_cell.angle_alpha   90.00
_cell.angle_beta   90.00
_cell.angle_gamma   90.00
#
_symmetry.space_group_name_H-M   'P 1'
#
loop_
_entity.id
_entity.type
_entity.pdbx_description
1 polymer ?
#
loop_
_entity_poly.entity_id
_entity_poly.type
_entity_poly.pdbx_seq_one_letter_code
_entity_poly.pdbx_strand_id
1 'polypeptide(L)' 'MHLPDAVFERPEDHGLASPAPSSRVARFNATESLLEADGSPRTVRYAGTDYLVRVDGTWKVRATTVAFLPEDDAQE' A
#
# COMPACT_ATOMS: atom_id res chain seq x y z
N MET A 1 43.16 40.37 -29.63
CA MET A 1 43.01 38.96 -29.22
C MET A 1 41.92 38.94 -28.16
N HIS A 2 40.69 38.61 -28.55
CA HIS A 2 39.50 38.63 -27.69
C HIS A 2 39.06 37.17 -27.52
N LEU A 3 39.06 36.66 -26.29
CA LEU A 3 38.54 35.33 -26.00
C LEU A 3 37.02 35.42 -25.95
N PRO A 4 36.25 34.49 -26.53
CA PRO A 4 34.80 34.50 -26.36
C PRO A 4 34.46 34.04 -24.94
N ASP A 5 33.51 34.73 -24.31
CA ASP A 5 32.86 34.27 -23.08
C ASP A 5 32.28 32.88 -23.32
N ALA A 6 32.88 31.86 -22.69
CA ALA A 6 32.29 30.54 -22.65
C ALA A 6 31.05 30.62 -21.75
N VAL A 7 29.88 30.80 -22.38
CA VAL A 7 28.60 30.58 -21.75
C VAL A 7 28.53 29.09 -21.42
N PHE A 8 28.76 28.77 -20.15
CA PHE A 8 28.53 27.43 -19.62
C PHE A 8 27.01 27.27 -19.52
N GLU A 9 26.37 26.85 -20.61
CA GLU A 9 24.97 26.44 -20.58
C GLU A 9 24.87 25.28 -19.59
N ARG A 10 24.20 25.53 -18.46
CA ARG A 10 23.87 24.48 -17.50
C ARG A 10 23.05 23.45 -18.25
N PRO A 11 23.51 22.18 -18.35
CA PRO A 11 22.71 21.14 -18.96
C PRO A 11 21.40 21.10 -18.19
N GLU A 12 20.34 21.14 -18.98
CA GLU A 12 18.97 21.32 -18.57
C GLU A 12 18.69 20.50 -17.30
N ASP A 13 18.16 21.20 -16.29
CA ASP A 13 17.48 20.59 -15.16
C ASP A 13 16.22 19.91 -15.75
N HIS A 14 16.44 18.78 -16.43
CA HIS A 14 15.38 17.85 -16.76
C HIS A 14 14.86 17.41 -15.42
N GLY A 15 13.79 18.06 -14.96
CA GLY A 15 13.08 17.72 -13.73
C GLY A 15 12.81 16.23 -13.74
N LEU A 16 13.72 15.47 -13.11
CA LEU A 16 13.58 14.04 -12.93
C LEU A 16 12.40 13.92 -11.98
N ALA A 17 11.21 13.73 -12.55
CA ALA A 17 10.03 13.38 -11.78
C ALA A 17 10.46 12.27 -10.82
N SER A 18 10.41 12.55 -9.52
CA SER A 18 10.84 11.59 -8.51
C SER A 18 10.18 10.25 -8.84
N PRO A 19 10.93 9.15 -8.94
CA PRO A 19 10.34 7.87 -9.32
C PRO A 19 9.19 7.57 -8.37
N ALA A 20 8.04 7.17 -8.92
CA ALA A 20 6.89 6.80 -8.13
C ALA A 20 7.31 5.76 -7.08
N PRO A 21 6.75 5.79 -5.85
CA PRO A 21 7.17 4.89 -4.79
C PRO A 21 6.99 3.44 -5.24
N SER A 22 8.00 2.61 -4.99
CA SER A 22 7.98 1.18 -5.30
C SER A 22 7.25 0.34 -4.24
N SER A 23 6.84 0.96 -3.12
CA SER A 23 6.08 0.33 -2.05
C SER A 23 4.93 1.20 -1.56
N ARG A 24 3.89 0.58 -1.02
CA ARG A 24 2.72 1.25 -0.45
C ARG A 24 2.13 0.42 0.69
N VAL A 25 1.42 1.10 1.58
CA VAL A 25 0.58 0.46 2.61
C VAL A 25 -0.88 0.73 2.28
N ALA A 26 -1.72 -0.31 2.28
CA ALA A 26 -3.17 -0.21 2.15
C ALA A 26 -3.83 -0.76 3.42
N ARG A 27 -4.82 -0.04 3.95
CA ARG A 27 -5.58 -0.45 5.14
C ARG A 27 -6.99 -0.84 4.71
N PHE A 28 -7.55 -1.85 5.34
CA PHE A 28 -8.89 -2.32 5.06
C PHE A 28 -9.59 -2.80 6.32
N ASN A 29 -10.92 -2.84 6.25
CA ASN A 29 -11.79 -3.49 7.23
C ASN A 29 -12.68 -4.47 6.46
N ALA A 30 -12.95 -5.63 7.05
CA ALA A 30 -13.75 -6.68 6.43
C ALA A 30 -14.72 -7.30 7.44
N THR A 31 -15.80 -7.86 6.91
CA THR A 31 -16.74 -8.70 7.63
C THR A 31 -17.03 -9.92 6.78
N GLU A 32 -16.81 -11.10 7.33
CA GLU A 32 -16.95 -12.37 6.63
C GLU A 32 -17.83 -13.33 7.40
N SER A 33 -18.51 -14.23 6.68
CA SER A 33 -19.20 -15.38 7.27
C SER A 33 -18.31 -16.60 7.08
N LEU A 34 -17.78 -17.13 8.18
CA LEU A 34 -16.97 -18.34 8.22
C LEU A 34 -17.84 -19.53 8.63
N LEU A 35 -17.44 -20.71 8.19
CA LEU A 35 -18.05 -21.96 8.64
C LEU A 35 -17.19 -22.55 9.76
N GLU A 36 -17.76 -22.71 10.94
CA GLU A 36 -17.13 -23.38 12.08
C GLU A 36 -17.04 -24.90 11.81
N ALA A 37 -16.22 -25.61 12.60
CA ALA A 37 -15.99 -27.03 12.41
C ALA A 37 -17.25 -27.90 12.59
N ASP A 38 -18.23 -27.42 13.36
CA ASP A 38 -19.53 -28.06 13.56
C ASP A 38 -20.55 -27.76 12.44
N GLY A 39 -20.15 -26.98 11.43
CA GLY A 39 -21.02 -26.57 10.32
C GLY A 39 -21.91 -25.37 10.63
N SER A 40 -21.78 -24.73 11.80
CA SER A 40 -22.47 -23.48 12.10
C SER A 40 -21.78 -22.29 11.43
N PRO A 41 -22.52 -21.31 10.90
CA PRO A 41 -21.92 -20.08 10.38
C PRO A 41 -21.59 -19.11 11.53
N ARG A 42 -20.42 -18.47 11.45
CA ARG A 42 -20.00 -17.39 12.34
C ARG A 42 -19.63 -16.14 11.54
N THR A 43 -20.18 -15.00 11.95
CA THR A 43 -19.76 -13.71 11.40
C THR A 43 -18.51 -13.23 12.12
N VAL A 44 -17.48 -12.86 11.37
CA VAL A 44 -16.21 -12.36 11.93
C VAL A 44 -15.89 -10.99 11.32
N ARG A 45 -15.48 -10.05 12.18
CA ARG A 45 -15.03 -8.72 11.77
C ARG A 45 -13.53 -8.60 12.01
N TYR A 46 -12.82 -8.03 11.05
CA TYR A 46 -11.38 -7.83 11.19
C TYR A 46 -10.89 -6.61 10.42
N ALA A 47 -9.80 -6.04 10.90
CA ALA A 47 -9.07 -4.97 10.22
C ALA A 47 -7.71 -5.51 9.76
N GLY A 48 -7.24 -5.03 8.61
CA GLY A 48 -5.98 -5.47 8.06
C GLY A 48 -5.18 -4.39 7.37
N THR A 49 -3.90 -4.70 7.16
CA THR A 49 -2.94 -3.86 6.46
C THR A 49 -2.18 -4.71 5.45
N ASP A 50 -2.25 -4.31 4.18
CA ASP A 50 -1.46 -4.87 3.10
C ASP A 50 -0.21 -4.04 2.84
N TYR A 51 0.93 -4.71 2.82
CA TYR A 51 2.21 -4.17 2.38
C TYR A 51 2.38 -4.49 0.90
N LEU A 52 2.23 -3.48 0.06
CA LEU A 52 2.27 -3.58 -1.38
C LEU A 52 3.67 -3.26 -1.92
N VAL A 53 4.11 -4.03 -2.90
CA VAL A 53 5.31 -3.77 -3.69
C VAL A 53 4.96 -3.74 -5.16
N ARG A 54 5.67 -2.91 -5.94
CA ARG A 54 5.46 -2.82 -7.39
C ARG A 54 6.40 -3.79 -8.11
N VAL A 55 5.84 -4.72 -8.85
CA VAL A 55 6.55 -5.71 -9.67
C VAL A 55 6.04 -5.59 -11.10
N ASP A 56 6.93 -5.29 -12.05
CA ASP A 56 6.61 -5.10 -13.47
C ASP A 56 5.42 -4.15 -13.70
N GLY A 57 5.45 -3.01 -13.02
CA GLY A 57 4.40 -1.98 -13.09
C GLY A 57 3.12 -2.30 -12.32
N THR A 58 2.95 -3.52 -11.82
CA THR A 58 1.75 -4.01 -11.12
C THR A 58 1.94 -4.06 -9.61
N TRP A 59 0.92 -3.70 -8.84
CA TRP A 59 0.94 -3.86 -7.38
C TRP A 59 0.72 -5.31 -6.98
N LYS A 60 1.57 -5.82 -6.09
CA LYS A 60 1.47 -7.15 -5.47
C LYS A 60 1.48 -7.01 -3.96
N VAL A 61 0.68 -7.82 -3.27
CA VAL A 61 0.72 -7.93 -1.81
C VAL A 61 1.93 -8.77 -1.44
N ARG A 62 2.81 -8.21 -0.61
CA ARG A 62 3.98 -8.90 -0.05
C ARG A 62 3.68 -9.52 1.31
N ALA A 63 2.90 -8.82 2.12
CA ALA A 63 2.47 -9.27 3.43
C ALA A 63 1.12 -8.64 3.77
N THR A 64 0.32 -9.37 4.52
CA THR A 64 -0.93 -8.89 5.11
C THR A 64 -0.89 -9.16 6.60
N THR A 65 -1.17 -8.15 7.40
CA THR A 65 -1.41 -8.30 8.84
C THR A 65 -2.89 -8.14 9.11
N VAL A 66 -3.46 -9.02 9.92
CA VAL A 66 -4.88 -8.99 10.29
C VAL A 66 -5.02 -9.00 11.81
N ALA A 67 -5.95 -8.19 12.32
CA ALA A 67 -6.41 -8.22 13.69
C ALA A 67 -7.94 -8.40 13.71
N PHE A 68 -8.40 -9.41 14.43
CA PHE A 68 -9.82 -9.58 14.70
C PHE A 68 -10.30 -8.44 15.59
N LEU A 69 -11.43 -7.86 15.19
CA LEU A 69 -12.12 -6.88 16.01
C LEU A 69 -12.92 -7.64 17.07
N PRO A 70 -13.00 -7.14 18.30
CA PRO A 70 -13.90 -7.72 19.28
C PRO A 70 -15.31 -7.76 18.68
N GLU A 71 -16.02 -8.85 18.96
CA GLU A 71 -17.46 -8.86 18.78
C GLU A 71 -17.97 -7.70 19.65
N ASP A 72 -18.69 -6.74 19.05
CA ASP A 72 -19.38 -5.76 19.88
C ASP A 72 -20.28 -6.58 20.80
N ASP A 73 -19.90 -6.73 22.07
CA ASP A 73 -20.83 -7.06 23.13
C ASP A 73 -21.84 -5.94 23.09
N ALA A 74 -22.88 -6.09 22.27
CA ALA A 74 -24.07 -5.29 22.33
C ALA A 74 -24.61 -5.52 23.74
N GLN A 75 -24.20 -4.62 24.63
CA GLN A 75 -24.69 -4.49 25.98
C GLN A 75 -26.21 -4.48 25.92
N GLU A 76 -26.79 -5.51 26.56
CA GLU A 76 -28.09 -5.57 27.25
C GLU A 76 -29.34 -5.00 26.54
#